data_AF-G5D8W4-F1
#
_entry.id   AF-G5D8W4-F1
#
_cell.length_a   1.000
_cell.length_b   1.000
_cell.length_c   1.000
_cell.angle_alpha   90.00
_cell.angle_beta   90.00
_cell.angle_gamma   90.00
#
_symmetry.space_group_name_H-M   'P 1'
#
loop_
_entity.id
_entity.type
_entity.pdbx_description
1 polymer ?
#
loop_
_entity_poly.entity_id
_entity_poly.type
_entity_poly.pdbx_seq_one_letter_code
_entity_poly.pdbx_strand_id
1 'polypeptide(L)'
;DIVGSGYSVRPCYEDRTDYPFPALKWKANTPDVVALKDKELGEWKNLTMEERKDLYRASFCQTFSEMNAPTGEWKQIFSATLLVCTASALWMWWCEHFIFAKQLPES
;
A
#
# COMPACT_ATOMS: atom_id res chain seq x y z
N ASP A 1 21.44 -4.46 -0.59
CA ASP A 1 22.17 -5.51 -1.32
C ASP A 1 21.26 -6.23 -2.28
N ILE A 2 21.81 -6.72 -3.40
CA ILE A 2 21.14 -7.66 -4.30
C ILE A 2 21.26 -9.06 -3.71
N VAL A 3 20.12 -9.73 -3.52
CA VAL A 3 20.01 -11.05 -2.88
C VAL A 3 19.37 -12.11 -3.78
N GLY A 4 18.83 -11.73 -4.93
CA GLY A 4 18.22 -12.64 -5.87
C GLY A 4 17.82 -11.97 -7.19
N SER A 5 17.20 -12.75 -8.08
CA SER A 5 16.82 -12.30 -9.42
C SER A 5 15.53 -11.46 -9.46
N GLY A 6 14.72 -11.44 -8.41
CA GLY A 6 13.48 -10.67 -8.38
C GLY A 6 12.42 -11.11 -9.38
N TYR A 7 11.29 -10.40 -9.38
CA TYR A 7 10.26 -10.51 -10.42
C TYR A 7 10.58 -9.64 -11.65
N SER A 8 11.32 -8.54 -11.45
CA SER A 8 11.69 -7.59 -12.51
C SER A 8 13.03 -7.95 -13.16
N VAL A 9 13.22 -7.53 -14.41
CA VAL A 9 14.50 -7.64 -15.14
C VAL A 9 15.63 -6.87 -14.44
N ARG A 10 15.28 -5.78 -13.73
CA ARG A 10 16.22 -5.02 -12.91
C ARG A 10 15.99 -5.34 -11.43
N PRO A 11 17.04 -5.40 -10.61
CA PRO A 11 16.88 -5.64 -9.18
C PRO A 11 16.09 -4.49 -8.55
N CYS A 12 14.93 -4.81 -8.00
CA CYS A 12 14.06 -3.88 -7.28
C CYS A 12 13.60 -4.48 -5.96
N TYR A 13 13.26 -3.59 -5.03
CA TYR A 13 12.58 -3.94 -3.80
C TYR A 13 11.09 -3.66 -3.96
N GLU A 14 10.24 -4.63 -3.64
CA GLU A 14 8.79 -4.44 -3.57
C GLU A 14 8.20 -5.44 -2.57
N ASP A 15 7.32 -4.95 -1.70
CA ASP A 15 6.58 -5.79 -0.76
C ASP A 15 5.34 -6.33 -1.44
N ARG A 16 5.41 -7.62 -1.83
CA ARG A 16 4.36 -8.30 -2.58
C ARG A 16 4.04 -9.66 -1.99
N THR A 17 2.75 -9.95 -1.89
CA THR A 17 2.27 -11.22 -1.34
C THR A 17 2.51 -12.40 -2.29
N ASP A 18 2.48 -12.16 -3.61
CA ASP A 18 2.76 -13.15 -4.65
C ASP A 18 4.27 -13.33 -4.94
N TYR A 19 5.10 -12.37 -4.52
CA TYR A 19 6.55 -12.43 -4.66
C TYR A 19 7.25 -12.14 -3.31
N PRO A 20 7.26 -13.11 -2.37
CA PRO A 20 7.68 -12.91 -0.99
C PRO A 20 9.17 -12.59 -0.80
N PHE A 21 10.01 -12.84 -1.81
CA PHE A 21 11.46 -12.72 -1.74
C PHE A 21 11.99 -11.73 -2.78
N PRO A 22 11.99 -10.41 -2.48
CA PRO A 22 12.42 -9.39 -3.42
C PRO A 22 13.90 -9.54 -3.83
N ALA A 23 14.29 -8.95 -4.97
CA ALA A 23 15.68 -8.99 -5.45
C ALA A 23 16.65 -8.23 -4.56
N LEU A 24 16.15 -7.23 -3.83
CA LEU A 24 16.93 -6.36 -2.95
C LEU A 24 16.52 -6.57 -1.49
N LYS A 25 17.42 -6.29 -0.55
CA LYS A 25 17.04 -6.03 0.85
C LYS A 25 16.49 -4.61 1.01
N TRP A 26 15.59 -4.42 1.96
CA TRP A 26 14.99 -3.12 2.25
C TRP A 26 16.02 -2.07 2.69
N LYS A 27 16.80 -2.36 3.74
CA LYS A 27 17.78 -1.40 4.28
C LYS A 27 19.16 -1.57 3.63
N ALA A 28 19.90 -0.46 3.57
CA ALA A 28 21.32 -0.47 3.26
C ALA A 28 22.14 -1.07 4.41
N ASN A 29 23.37 -1.49 4.11
CA ASN A 29 24.31 -2.04 5.09
C ASN A 29 24.94 -0.94 5.93
N THR A 30 24.23 -0.48 6.95
CA THR A 30 24.82 0.33 8.01
C THR A 30 25.67 -0.55 8.95
N PRO A 31 26.64 0.03 9.70
CA PRO A 31 27.49 -0.75 10.61
C PRO A 31 26.71 -1.66 11.57
N ASP A 32 25.58 -1.17 12.10
CA ASP A 32 24.72 -1.94 13.01
C ASP A 32 24.07 -3.14 12.31
N VAL A 33 23.60 -2.94 11.07
CA VAL A 33 23.01 -4.01 10.25
C VAL A 33 24.07 -5.05 9.88
N VAL A 34 25.29 -4.62 9.58
CA VAL A 34 26.41 -5.54 9.29
C VAL A 34 26.75 -6.36 10.53
N ALA A 35 26.86 -5.74 11.71
CA ALA A 35 27.11 -6.46 12.96
C ALA A 35 26.01 -7.47 13.30
N LEU A 36 24.74 -7.14 13.03
CA LEU A 36 23.62 -8.08 13.18
C LEU A 36 23.70 -9.23 12.17
N LYS A 37 24.10 -8.97 10.92
CA LYS A 37 24.30 -10.01 9.90
C LYS A 37 25.45 -10.96 10.27
N ASP A 38 26.52 -10.46 10.87
CA ASP A 38 27.61 -11.32 11.33
C ASP A 38 27.13 -12.28 12.42
N LYS A 39 26.22 -11.83 13.30
CA LYS A 39 25.54 -12.70 14.27
C LYS A 39 24.53 -13.66 13.62
N GLU A 40 23.88 -13.25 12.54
CA GLU A 40 22.91 -14.07 11.76
C GLU A 40 23.55 -15.35 11.22
N LEU A 41 24.86 -15.34 10.92
CA LEU A 41 25.62 -16.51 10.46
C LEU A 41 25.82 -17.59 11.55
N GLY A 42 25.63 -17.24 12.83
CA GLY A 42 25.77 -18.14 13.96
C GLY A 42 24.48 -18.89 14.34
N GLU A 43 24.43 -19.45 15.55
CA GLU A 43 23.23 -20.13 16.04
C GLU A 43 22.13 -19.14 16.45
N TRP A 44 20.96 -19.24 15.82
CA TRP A 44 19.84 -18.31 16.04
C TRP A 44 19.25 -18.37 17.44
N LYS A 45 19.53 -19.42 18.22
CA LYS A 45 19.12 -19.51 19.64
C LYS A 45 19.75 -18.42 20.50
N ASN A 46 20.92 -17.91 20.09
CA ASN A 46 21.64 -16.85 20.80
C ASN A 46 21.14 -15.44 20.43
N LEU A 47 20.30 -15.32 19.40
CA LEU A 47 19.68 -14.04 19.03
C LEU A 47 18.52 -13.73 19.96
N THR A 48 18.51 -12.51 20.48
CA THR A 48 17.36 -11.97 21.21
C THR A 48 16.17 -11.78 20.28
N MET A 49 14.96 -11.67 20.84
CA MET A 49 13.75 -11.44 20.05
C MET A 49 13.81 -10.10 19.29
N GLU A 50 14.49 -9.10 19.84
CA GLU A 50 14.67 -7.78 19.22
C GLU A 50 15.60 -7.87 18.01
N GLU A 51 16.76 -8.54 18.16
CA GLU A 51 17.71 -8.73 17.05
C GLU A 51 17.07 -9.49 15.87
N ARG A 52 16.20 -10.47 16.14
CA ARG A 52 15.44 -11.15 15.08
C ARG A 52 14.47 -10.22 14.36
N LYS A 53 13.78 -9.33 15.09
CA LYS A 53 12.90 -8.32 14.50
C LYS A 53 13.69 -7.29 13.69
N ASP A 54 14.87 -6.90 14.16
CA ASP A 54 15.73 -5.96 13.46
C ASP A 54 16.31 -6.56 12.17
N LEU A 55 16.73 -7.83 12.19
CA LEU A 55 17.11 -8.57 11.00
C LEU A 55 15.95 -8.65 9.98
N TYR A 56 14.73 -8.90 10.47
CA TYR A 56 13.54 -8.88 9.64
C TYR A 56 13.32 -7.50 9.01
N ARG A 57 13.34 -6.42 9.80
CA ARG A 57 13.16 -5.04 9.32
C ARG A 57 14.32 -4.50 8.50
N ALA A 58 15.49 -5.13 8.55
CA ALA A 58 16.60 -4.83 7.66
C ALA A 58 16.40 -5.49 6.28
N SER A 59 15.80 -6.67 6.25
CA SER A 59 15.54 -7.41 5.01
C SER A 59 14.24 -6.98 4.34
N PHE A 60 13.18 -6.72 5.12
CA PHE A 60 11.82 -6.40 4.66
C PHE A 60 11.30 -5.08 5.25
N CYS A 61 10.55 -4.30 4.47
CA CYS A 61 9.91 -3.08 4.96
C CYS A 61 8.64 -3.42 5.75
N GLN A 62 7.74 -4.21 5.17
CA GLN A 62 6.45 -4.56 5.77
C GLN A 62 6.33 -6.05 6.10
N THR A 63 5.50 -6.37 7.10
CA THR A 63 5.06 -7.75 7.34
C THR A 63 3.88 -8.11 6.43
N PHE A 64 3.59 -9.41 6.30
CA PHE A 64 2.37 -9.87 5.60
C PHE A 64 1.08 -9.32 6.20
N SER A 65 1.03 -9.11 7.52
CA SER A 65 -0.14 -8.51 8.15
C SER A 65 -0.25 -7.01 7.84
N GLU A 66 0.87 -6.31 7.71
CA GLU A 66 0.91 -4.89 7.34
C GLU A 66 0.51 -4.68 5.87
N MET A 67 1.03 -5.51 4.96
CA MET A 67 0.66 -5.47 3.54
C MET A 67 -0.84 -5.73 3.32
N ASN A 68 -1.43 -6.64 4.09
CA ASN A 68 -2.84 -7.02 3.96
C ASN A 68 -3.77 -6.20 4.87
N ALA A 69 -3.26 -5.17 5.54
CA ALA A 69 -4.08 -4.37 6.44
C ALA A 69 -5.14 -3.56 5.66
N PRO A 70 -6.42 -3.58 6.09
CA PRO A 70 -7.46 -2.83 5.40
C PRO A 70 -7.26 -1.32 5.59
N THR A 71 -7.16 -0.57 4.49
CA THR A 71 -6.95 0.90 4.49
C THR A 71 -8.24 1.68 4.70
N GLY A 72 -9.39 1.09 4.35
CA GLY A 72 -10.69 1.76 4.43
C GLY A 72 -10.97 2.75 3.28
N GLU A 73 -10.12 2.82 2.25
CA GLU A 73 -10.26 3.69 1.07
C GLU A 73 -11.62 3.54 0.37
N TRP A 74 -12.19 2.34 0.38
CA TRP A 74 -13.53 2.08 -0.18
C TRP A 74 -14.59 3.03 0.38
N LYS A 75 -14.47 3.46 1.65
CA LYS A 75 -15.41 4.40 2.27
C LYS A 75 -15.31 5.78 1.65
N GLN A 76 -14.10 6.23 1.33
CA GLN A 76 -13.86 7.52 0.67
C GLN A 76 -14.35 7.50 -0.78
N ILE A 77 -14.07 6.41 -1.50
CA ILE A 77 -14.57 6.23 -2.87
C ILE A 77 -16.10 6.22 -2.88
N PHE A 78 -16.71 5.49 -1.93
CA PHE A 78 -18.15 5.40 -1.82
C PHE A 78 -18.81 6.75 -1.48
N SER A 79 -18.26 7.49 -0.52
CA SER A 79 -18.79 8.81 -0.15
C SER A 79 -18.64 9.84 -1.27
N ALA A 80 -17.49 9.86 -1.96
CA ALA A 80 -17.27 10.74 -3.10
C ALA A 80 -18.23 10.43 -4.25
N THR A 81 -18.46 9.14 -4.54
CA THR A 81 -19.42 8.71 -5.58
C THR A 81 -20.83 9.19 -5.25
N LEU A 82 -21.31 8.98 -4.02
CA LEU A 82 -22.63 9.44 -3.60
C LEU A 82 -22.76 10.97 -3.67
N LEU A 83 -21.73 11.71 -3.24
CA LEU A 83 -21.72 13.17 -3.27
C LEU A 83 -21.89 13.69 -4.71
N VAL A 84 -21.15 13.13 -5.67
CA VAL A 84 -21.25 13.52 -7.09
C VAL A 84 -22.64 13.18 -7.66
N CYS A 85 -23.20 12.01 -7.34
CA CYS A 85 -24.54 11.63 -7.75
C CYS A 85 -25.61 12.59 -7.21
N THR A 86 -25.54 12.92 -5.92
CA THR A 86 -26.49 13.86 -5.29
C THR A 86 -26.35 15.27 -5.87
N ALA A 87 -25.12 15.76 -6.06
CA ALA A 87 -24.89 17.07 -6.68
C ALA A 87 -25.46 17.15 -8.09
N SER A 88 -25.30 16.08 -8.88
CA SER A 88 -25.84 16.00 -10.25
C SER A 88 -27.37 15.99 -10.25
N ALA A 89 -28.00 15.24 -9.34
CA ALA A 89 -29.46 15.22 -9.21
C ALA A 89 -30.04 16.58 -8.81
N LEU A 90 -29.40 17.26 -7.85
CA LEU A 90 -29.79 18.61 -7.43
C LEU A 90 -29.61 19.63 -8.56
N TRP A 91 -28.54 19.50 -9.36
CA TRP A 91 -28.32 20.33 -10.54
C TRP A 91 -29.43 20.15 -11.57
N MET A 92 -29.79 18.89 -11.90
CA MET A 92 -30.88 18.63 -12.85
C MET A 92 -32.21 19.17 -12.36
N TRP A 93 -32.54 18.95 -11.07
CA TRP A 93 -33.75 19.50 -10.46
C TRP A 93 -33.80 21.04 -10.54
N TRP A 94 -32.67 21.70 -10.28
CA TRP A 94 -32.57 23.16 -10.40
C TRP A 94 -32.76 23.62 -11.85
N CYS A 95 -32.13 22.95 -12.82
CA CYS A 95 -32.33 23.25 -14.24
C CYS A 95 -33.80 23.07 -14.66
N GLU A 96 -34.45 22.00 -14.23
CA GLU A 96 -35.88 21.77 -14.51
C GLU A 96 -36.74 22.91 -13.97
N HIS A 97 -36.56 23.28 -12.70
CA HIS A 97 -37.42 24.25 -12.04
C HIS A 97 -37.21 25.70 -12.51
N PHE A 98 -35.95 26.10 -12.78
CA PHE A 98 -35.62 27.49 -13.06
C PHE A 98 -35.29 27.78 -14.53
N ILE A 99 -34.89 26.78 -15.32
CA ILE A 99 -34.55 26.95 -16.74
C ILE A 99 -35.67 26.42 -17.64
N PHE A 100 -36.11 25.17 -17.42
CA PHE A 100 -37.02 24.47 -18.35
C PHE A 100 -38.51 24.63 -18.03
N ALA A 101 -38.90 24.94 -16.79
CA ALA A 101 -40.30 25.03 -16.35
C ALA A 101 -41.18 26.01 -17.16
N LYS A 102 -40.59 26.93 -17.94
CA LYS A 102 -41.32 27.92 -18.74
C LYS A 102 -41.68 27.45 -20.16
N GLN A 103 -41.22 26.27 -20.60
CA GLN A 103 -41.26 25.86 -22.01
C GLN A 103 -42.12 24.62 -22.33
N LEU A 104 -42.94 24.10 -21.41
CA LEU A 104 -43.85 23.01 -21.77
C LEU A 104 -45.07 23.58 -22.53
N PRO A 105 -45.23 23.35 -23.86
CA PRO A 105 -46.49 23.65 -24.52
C PRO A 105 -47.56 22.69 -23.99
N GLU A 106 -48.76 23.21 -23.70
CA GLU A 106 -49.93 22.36 -23.45
C GLU A 106 -50.23 21.56 -24.73
N SER A 107 -50.29 20.23 -24.60
CA SER A 107 -50.58 19.32 -25.72
C SER A 107 -52.02 19.44 -26.21
#